data_AF-A0A6G6JZS0-F1
#
_entry.id   AF-A0A6G6JZS0-F1
#
_cell.length_a   1.000
_cell.length_b   1.000
_cell.length_c   1.000
_cell.angle_alpha   90.00
_cell.angle_beta   90.00
_cell.angle_gamma   90.00
#
_symmetry.space_group_name_H-M   'P 1'
#
loop_
_entity.id
_entity.type
_entity.pdbx_description
1 polymer ?
#
loop_
_entity_poly.entity_id
_entity_poly.type
_entity_poly.pdbx_seq_one_letter_code
_entity_poly.pdbx_strand_id
1 'polypeptide(L)'
;MLQRFQLIIHASGFHVPEKGQDPIIGFLTVKRVMAHDEEEAGNVAKEEMMNDPKILGMMEQTREHTGTDATCKLEVGECFRIGWLRWTLSPLPTRLLVYSAEKDADQEAK
;
A
#
# COMPACT_ATOMS: atom_id res chain seq x y z
N MET A 1 -26.84 -1.11 5.80
CA MET A 1 -26.69 0.23 5.17
C MET A 1 -25.22 0.42 4.87
N LEU A 2 -24.85 0.96 3.70
CA LEU A 2 -23.44 1.26 3.38
C LEU A 2 -22.95 2.45 4.21
N GLN A 3 -21.75 2.31 4.77
CA GLN A 3 -21.03 3.30 5.56
C GLN A 3 -19.74 3.69 4.83
N ARG A 4 -19.12 4.79 5.25
CA ARG A 4 -17.95 5.36 4.60
C ARG A 4 -16.73 5.10 5.46
N PHE A 5 -15.74 4.42 4.91
CA PHE A 5 -14.52 4.06 5.61
C PHE A 5 -13.31 4.72 4.96
N GLN A 6 -12.34 5.08 5.80
CA GLN A 6 -11.00 5.46 5.39
C GLN A 6 -10.02 4.46 6.00
N LEU A 7 -9.17 3.88 5.16
CA LEU A 7 -8.25 2.83 5.53
C LEU A 7 -6.82 3.26 5.26
N ILE A 8 -5.91 2.90 6.16
CA ILE A 8 -4.47 2.96 5.93
C ILE A 8 -4.03 1.56 5.51
N ILE A 9 -3.45 1.46 4.32
CA ILE A 9 -2.99 0.20 3.74
C ILE A 9 -1.47 0.21 3.72
N HIS A 10 -0.91 -0.85 4.29
CA HIS A 10 0.51 -1.14 4.25
C HIS A 10 0.73 -2.26 3.25
N ALA A 11 1.75 -2.10 2.42
CA ALA A 11 2.17 -3.11 1.49
C ALA A 11 3.67 -3.35 1.64
N SER A 12 4.09 -4.61 1.53
CA SER A 12 5.47 -5.03 1.77
C SER A 12 5.86 -6.21 0.89
N GLY A 13 7.16 -6.47 0.78
CA GLY A 13 7.72 -7.62 0.05
C GLY A 13 7.77 -7.41 -1.46
N PHE A 14 7.70 -6.16 -1.88
CA PHE A 14 8.03 -5.74 -3.24
C PHE A 14 9.55 -5.72 -3.39
N HIS A 15 10.04 -5.91 -4.61
CA HIS A 15 11.46 -5.77 -4.92
C HIS A 15 11.60 -5.07 -6.27
N VAL A 16 11.43 -3.75 -6.24
CA VAL A 16 11.47 -2.91 -7.44
C VAL A 16 12.75 -2.09 -7.44
N PRO A 17 13.71 -2.37 -8.34
CA PRO A 17 14.92 -1.57 -8.45
C PRO A 17 14.61 -0.22 -9.10
N GLU A 18 14.80 0.88 -8.38
CA GLU A 18 14.82 2.22 -8.97
C GLU A 18 16.25 2.58 -9.41
N LYS A 19 16.41 3.15 -10.61
CA LYS A 19 17.73 3.53 -11.13
C LYS A 19 18.43 4.51 -10.19
N GLY A 20 19.52 4.06 -9.58
CA GLY A 20 20.36 4.87 -8.69
C GLY A 20 19.86 5.00 -7.25
N GLN A 21 18.87 4.19 -6.85
CA GLN A 21 18.33 4.16 -5.49
C GLN A 21 18.25 2.74 -4.94
N ASP A 22 18.04 2.63 -3.63
CA ASP A 22 17.77 1.34 -2.99
C ASP A 22 16.40 0.79 -3.44
N PRO A 23 16.26 -0.54 -3.58
CA PRO A 23 15.03 -1.12 -4.09
C PRO A 23 13.85 -0.80 -3.18
N ILE A 24 12.68 -0.53 -3.77
CA ILE A 24 11.43 -0.35 -3.03
C ILE A 24 11.05 -1.71 -2.42
N ILE A 25 10.90 -1.73 -1.10
CA ILE A 25 10.52 -2.94 -0.35
C ILE A 25 9.05 -2.92 0.10
N GLY A 26 8.42 -1.75 0.08
CA GLY A 26 7.02 -1.59 0.43
C GLY A 26 6.52 -0.16 0.25
N PHE A 27 5.24 0.03 0.57
CA PHE A 27 4.61 1.34 0.54
C PHE A 27 3.45 1.46 1.54
N LEU A 28 3.06 2.71 1.80
CA LEU A 28 1.87 3.07 2.56
C LEU A 28 0.94 3.93 1.71
N THR A 29 -0.37 3.71 1.84
CA THR A 29 -1.37 4.58 1.20
C THR A 29 -2.65 4.68 2.02
N VAL A 30 -3.49 5.67 1.67
CA VAL A 30 -4.81 5.86 2.27
C VAL A 30 -5.89 5.62 1.22
N LYS A 31 -6.85 4.75 1.54
CA LYS A 31 -8.00 4.45 0.69
C LYS A 31 -9.31 4.86 1.34
N ARG A 32 -10.32 5.12 0.51
CA ARG A 32 -11.69 5.41 0.93
C ARG A 32 -12.63 4.49 0.19
N VAL A 33 -13.45 3.75 0.93
CA VAL A 33 -14.40 2.78 0.37
C VAL A 33 -15.76 2.91 1.06
N MET A 34 -16.81 2.45 0.38
CA MET A 34 -18.12 2.24 1.00
C MET A 34 -18.31 0.75 1.26
N ALA A 35 -18.71 0.39 2.48
CA ALA A 35 -18.91 -1.00 2.91
C ALA A 35 -19.94 -1.07 4.04
N HIS A 36 -20.43 -2.25 4.39
CA HIS A 36 -21.36 -2.45 5.51
C HIS A 36 -20.67 -2.43 6.88
N ASP A 37 -19.42 -2.91 6.94
CA ASP A 37 -18.59 -2.96 8.14
C ASP A 37 -17.09 -2.80 7.80
N GLU A 38 -16.24 -2.83 8.84
CA GLU A 38 -14.79 -2.64 8.71
C GLU A 38 -14.09 -3.82 8.00
N GLU A 39 -14.63 -5.03 8.14
CA GLU A 39 -14.06 -6.23 7.51
C GLU A 39 -14.28 -6.18 6.01
N GLU A 40 -15.51 -5.93 5.58
CA GLU A 40 -15.84 -5.73 4.17
C GLU A 40 -15.07 -4.54 3.59
N ALA A 41 -14.95 -3.43 4.34
CA ALA A 41 -14.14 -2.29 3.91
C ALA A 41 -12.68 -2.68 3.64
N GLY A 42 -12.09 -3.51 4.50
CA GLY A 42 -10.74 -4.02 4.32
C GLY A 42 -10.60 -4.87 3.07
N ASN A 43 -11.55 -5.79 2.84
CA ASN A 43 -11.54 -6.67 1.67
C ASN A 43 -11.68 -5.90 0.35
N VAL A 44 -12.65 -4.97 0.27
CA VAL A 44 -12.85 -4.10 -0.89
C VAL A 44 -11.61 -3.26 -1.17
N ALA A 45 -11.03 -2.65 -0.13
CA ALA A 45 -9.85 -1.81 -0.30
C ALA A 45 -8.63 -2.60 -0.79
N LYS A 46 -8.43 -3.83 -0.30
CA LYS A 46 -7.37 -4.72 -0.80
C LYS A 46 -7.62 -5.14 -2.24
N GLU A 47 -8.85 -5.52 -2.59
CA GLU A 47 -9.22 -5.91 -3.95
C GLU A 47 -9.00 -4.77 -4.94
N GLU A 48 -9.44 -3.55 -4.62
CA GLU A 48 -9.18 -2.37 -5.46
C GLU A 48 -7.68 -2.11 -5.66
N MET A 49 -6.88 -2.33 -4.61
CA MET A 49 -5.43 -2.12 -4.67
C MET A 49 -4.73 -3.16 -5.52
N MET A 50 -5.14 -4.42 -5.42
CA MET A 50 -4.61 -5.50 -6.26
C MET A 50 -4.94 -5.31 -7.75
N ASN A 51 -5.96 -4.51 -8.05
CA ASN A 51 -6.33 -4.12 -9.42
C ASN A 51 -5.72 -2.78 -9.85
N ASP A 52 -4.98 -2.08 -8.99
CA ASP A 52 -4.33 -0.81 -9.36
C ASP A 52 -3.16 -1.07 -10.33
N PRO A 53 -3.13 -0.43 -11.51
CA PRO A 53 -2.07 -0.65 -12.50
C PRO A 53 -0.65 -0.41 -11.97
N LYS A 54 -0.47 0.50 -11.02
CA LYS A 54 0.85 0.74 -10.41
C LYS A 54 1.28 -0.42 -9.55
N ILE A 55 0.35 -1.02 -8.79
CA ILE A 55 0.64 -2.15 -7.91
C ILE A 55 0.91 -3.39 -8.74
N LEU A 56 0.08 -3.64 -9.76
CA LEU A 56 0.32 -4.70 -10.73
C LEU A 56 1.72 -4.58 -11.37
N GLY A 57 2.12 -3.38 -11.80
CA GLY A 57 3.46 -3.14 -12.33
C GLY A 57 4.58 -3.43 -11.32
N MET A 58 4.40 -3.06 -10.05
CA MET A 58 5.38 -3.37 -8.99
C MET A 58 5.46 -4.88 -8.69
N MET A 59 4.33 -5.60 -8.73
CA MET A 59 4.29 -7.05 -8.57
C MET A 59 4.98 -7.76 -9.73
N GLU A 60 4.72 -7.33 -10.97
CA GLU A 60 5.38 -7.86 -12.17
C GLU A 60 6.90 -7.66 -12.10
N GLN A 61 7.36 -6.45 -11.77
CA GLN A 61 8.78 -6.16 -11.61
C GLN A 61 9.42 -6.98 -10.49
N THR A 62 8.70 -7.16 -9.37
CA THR A 62 9.17 -8.01 -8.28
C THR A 62 9.34 -9.45 -8.77
N ARG A 63 8.34 -9.98 -9.48
CA ARG A 63 8.37 -11.34 -10.04
C ARG A 63 9.50 -11.53 -11.05
N GLU A 64 9.74 -10.54 -11.91
CA GLU A 64 10.87 -10.56 -12.85
C GLU A 64 12.22 -10.65 -12.13
N HIS A 65 12.34 -10.03 -10.96
CA HIS A 65 13.59 -10.01 -10.20
C HIS A 65 13.79 -11.23 -9.29
N THR A 66 12.76 -11.63 -8.52
CA THR A 66 12.86 -12.66 -7.49
C THR A 66 12.35 -14.03 -7.95
N GLY A 67 11.72 -14.10 -9.12
CA GLY A 67 11.06 -15.30 -9.64
C GLY A 67 9.70 -15.59 -9.03
N THR A 68 9.23 -14.79 -8.06
CA THR A 68 7.91 -14.96 -7.42
C THR A 68 7.36 -13.62 -6.88
N ASP A 69 6.05 -13.45 -6.98
CA ASP A 69 5.30 -12.34 -6.38
C ASP A 69 4.68 -12.71 -5.02
N ALA A 70 4.87 -13.95 -4.53
CA ALA A 70 4.29 -14.44 -3.27
C ALA A 70 4.77 -13.67 -2.03
N THR A 71 5.83 -12.88 -2.16
CA THR A 71 6.33 -12.00 -1.11
C THR A 71 5.49 -10.72 -0.99
N CYS A 72 4.79 -10.30 -2.03
CA CYS A 72 3.96 -9.09 -2.04
C CYS A 72 2.74 -9.30 -1.15
N LYS A 73 2.66 -8.53 -0.07
CA LYS A 73 1.56 -8.58 0.90
C LYS A 73 0.90 -7.22 1.03
N LEU A 74 -0.43 -7.21 1.13
CA LEU A 74 -1.21 -6.03 1.48
C LEU A 74 -1.99 -6.27 2.78
N GLU A 75 -1.78 -5.37 3.73
CA GLU A 75 -2.38 -5.41 5.06
C GLU A 75 -3.10 -4.09 5.34
N VAL A 76 -4.22 -4.19 6.05
CA VAL A 76 -4.94 -3.02 6.55
C VAL A 76 -4.33 -2.70 7.90
N GLY A 77 -3.66 -1.55 8.00
CA GLY A 77 -3.08 -1.09 9.27
C GLY A 77 -4.16 -0.52 10.18
N GLU A 78 -4.95 0.43 9.67
CA GLU A 78 -6.04 1.06 10.41
C GLU A 78 -7.27 1.25 9.52
N CYS A 79 -8.46 1.14 10.12
CA CYS A 79 -9.74 1.36 9.45
C CYS A 79 -10.60 2.31 10.29
N PHE A 80 -11.13 3.35 9.65
CA PHE A 80 -11.90 4.39 10.33
C PHE A 80 -13.21 4.63 9.62
N ARG A 81 -14.32 4.59 10.35
CA ARG A 81 -15.57 5.15 9.85
C ARG A 81 -15.50 6.67 9.82
N ILE A 82 -15.81 7.26 8.68
CA ILE A 82 -15.80 8.72 8.48
C ILE A 82 -17.18 9.26 8.09
N GLY A 83 -17.46 10.49 8.51
CA GLY A 83 -18.68 11.21 8.13
C GLY A 83 -18.66 11.72 6.69
N TRP A 84 -19.83 12.06 6.16
CA TRP A 84 -20.01 12.62 4.80
C TRP A 84 -19.12 13.83 4.53
N LEU A 85 -19.06 14.79 5.46
CA LEU A 85 -18.26 16.01 5.29
C LEU A 85 -16.78 15.70 5.05
N ARG A 86 -16.20 14.75 5.81
CA ARG A 86 -14.82 14.33 5.62
C ARG A 86 -14.65 13.60 4.29
N TRP A 87 -15.61 12.74 3.93
CA TRP A 87 -15.58 12.01 2.65
C TRP A 87 -15.52 12.95 1.44
N THR A 88 -16.33 14.01 1.43
CA THR A 88 -16.49 14.89 0.27
C THR A 88 -15.53 16.06 0.23
N LEU A 89 -15.16 16.63 1.39
CA LEU A 89 -14.42 17.89 1.45
C LEU A 89 -12.95 17.74 1.81
N SER A 90 -12.54 16.60 2.39
CA SER A 90 -11.13 16.43 2.75
C SER A 90 -10.34 15.77 1.62
N PRO A 91 -9.14 16.31 1.28
CA PRO A 91 -8.31 15.74 0.24
C PRO A 91 -7.85 14.33 0.64
N LEU A 92 -7.85 13.42 -0.32
CA LEU A 92 -7.27 12.10 -0.16
C LEU A 92 -5.86 12.13 -0.78
N PRO A 93 -4.80 11.75 -0.03
CA PRO A 93 -3.48 11.60 -0.64
C PRO A 93 -3.54 10.51 -1.71
N THR A 94 -3.26 10.88 -2.96
CA THR A 94 -3.26 9.97 -4.13
C THR A 94 -1.90 9.32 -4.38
N ARG A 95 -0.92 9.58 -3.50
CA ARG A 95 0.45 9.11 -3.65
C ARG A 95 0.68 7.88 -2.77
N LEU A 96 1.44 6.93 -3.31
CA LEU A 96 2.04 5.86 -2.54
C LEU A 96 3.27 6.42 -1.83
N LEU A 97 3.34 6.26 -0.51
CA LEU A 97 4.53 6.56 0.27
C LEU A 97 5.40 5.31 0.27
N VAL A 98 6.28 5.21 -0.72
CA VAL A 98 7.24 4.11 -0.87
C VAL A 98 8.38 4.24 0.12
N TYR A 99 8.88 3.10 0.61
CA TYR A 99 10.07 3.01 1.43
C TYR A 99 10.99 1.90 0.92
N SER A 100 12.29 2.14 1.03
CA SER A 100 13.35 1.21 0.64
C SER A 100 13.96 0.55 1.88
N ALA A 101 14.71 -0.52 1.69
CA ALA A 101 15.60 -1.00 2.75
C ALA A 101 16.58 0.13 3.07
N GLU A 102 16.66 0.55 4.33
CA GLU A 102 17.78 1.38 4.77
C GLU A 102 19.06 0.57 4.49
N LYS A 103 20.02 1.17 3.79
CA LYS A 103 21.39 0.69 3.87
C LYS A 103 21.76 0.82 5.34
N ASP A 104 21.88 -0.28 6.07
CA ASP A 104 22.51 -0.30 7.38
C ASP A 104 23.85 0.44 7.27
N ALA A 105 23.88 1.67 7.75
CA ALA A 105 25.09 2.49 7.85
C ALA A 105 25.95 2.05 9.04
N ASP A 106 26.03 0.74 9.30
CA ASP A 106 26.78 0.12 10.40
C ASP A 106 27.89 -0.81 9.87
N GLN A 107 28.50 -0.44 8.75
CA GLN A 107 29.84 -0.94 8.36
C GLN A 107 30.98 0.07 8.62
N GLU A 108 30.70 1.25 9.20
CA GLU A 108 31.72 2.22 9.60
C GLU A 108 31.67 2.56 11.09
N ALA A 109 31.78 1.54 11.94
CA ALA A 109 32.42 1.68 13.25
C ALA A 109 33.53 0.64 13.34
N LYS A 110 34.65 0.96 12.67
CA LYS A 110 35.96 0.38 12.98
C LYS A 110 36.36 0.71 14.43
#